data_AF-W1YE29-F1
#
_entry.id   AF-W1YE29-F1
#
_cell.length_a   1.000
_cell.length_b   1.000
_cell.length_c   1.000
_cell.angle_alpha   90.00
_cell.angle_beta   90.00
_cell.angle_gamma   90.00
#
_symmetry.space_group_name_H-M   'P 1'
#
loop_
_entity.id
_entity.type
_entity.pdbx_description
1 polymer ?
#
loop_
_entity_poly.entity_id
_entity_poly.type
_entity_poly.pdbx_seq_one_letter_code
_entity_poly.pdbx_strand_id
1 'polypeptide(L)' 'SPLARRNDINPEITDRFEFFIGGREIGNGFSELNDAEDQAQRFLDQVAAKDAGDDEAMFYDEDYVTALEHGLPPTAGLG' A
#
# COMPACT_ATOMS: atom_id res chain seq x y z
N SER A 1 5.77 -0.33 1.74
CA SER A 1 4.70 -0.25 0.73
C SER A 1 3.35 -0.38 1.41
N PRO A 2 2.80 0.70 1.98
CA PRO A 2 1.58 0.64 2.79
C PRO A 2 0.37 0.11 2.02
N LEU A 3 0.30 0.35 0.70
CA LEU A 3 -0.81 -0.07 -0.17
C LEU A 3 -0.61 -1.40 -0.91
N ALA A 4 0.59 -1.99 -0.85
CA ALA A 4 0.88 -3.21 -1.61
C ALA A 4 0.51 -4.46 -0.79
N ARG A 5 -0.13 -5.43 -1.45
CA ARG A 5 -0.48 -6.72 -0.86
C ARG A 5 0.76 -7.46 -0.37
N ARG A 6 0.67 -8.12 0.80
CA ARG A 6 1.72 -9.04 1.27
C ARG A 6 1.82 -10.24 0.33
N ASN A 7 3.02 -10.78 0.19
CA ASN A 7 3.24 -11.99 -0.57
C ASN A 7 2.72 -13.22 0.20
N ASP A 8 2.12 -14.16 -0.52
CA ASP A 8 1.49 -15.35 0.08
C ASP A 8 2.52 -16.36 0.66
N ILE A 9 3.77 -16.33 0.20
CA ILE A 9 4.84 -17.26 0.60
C ILE A 9 5.73 -16.62 1.67
N ASN A 10 6.07 -15.35 1.52
CA ASN A 10 6.91 -14.60 2.45
C ASN A 10 6.18 -13.30 2.91
N PRO A 11 5.48 -13.33 4.05
CA PRO A 11 4.71 -12.18 4.55
C PRO A 11 5.53 -10.93 4.88
N GLU A 12 6.87 -11.05 5.00
CA GLU A 12 7.79 -9.93 5.25
C GLU A 12 7.98 -9.03 4.00
N ILE A 13 7.53 -9.49 2.83
CA ILE A 13 7.63 -8.73 1.57
C ILE A 13 6.25 -8.50 0.95
N THR A 14 6.18 -7.54 0.04
CA THR A 14 4.98 -7.23 -0.75
C THR A 14 5.15 -7.64 -2.21
N ASP A 15 4.04 -7.97 -2.87
CA ASP A 15 4.00 -8.26 -4.30
C ASP A 15 4.11 -6.98 -5.13
N ARG A 16 5.32 -6.39 -5.16
CA ARG A 16 5.65 -5.12 -5.83
C ARG A 16 6.88 -5.28 -6.72
N PHE A 17 6.93 -4.52 -7.82
CA PHE A 17 8.10 -4.32 -8.64
C PHE A 17 8.29 -2.84 -8.97
N GLU A 18 9.52 -2.47 -9.28
CA GLU A 18 9.92 -1.15 -9.78
C GLU A 18 10.68 -1.32 -11.07
N PHE A 19 10.30 -0.57 -12.10
CA PHE A 19 10.90 -0.64 -13.43
C PHE A 19 11.90 0.49 -13.63
N PHE A 20 13.15 0.15 -13.96
CA PHE A 20 14.24 1.11 -14.08
C PHE A 20 14.80 1.19 -15.50
N ILE A 21 15.01 2.41 -16.01
CA ILE A 21 15.75 2.69 -17.25
C ILE A 21 16.79 3.77 -16.98
N GLY A 22 18.05 3.53 -17.39
CA GLY A 22 19.11 4.53 -17.26
C GLY A 22 19.41 4.97 -15.82
N GLY A 23 19.17 4.09 -14.84
CA GLY A 23 19.37 4.37 -13.42
C GLY A 23 18.26 5.19 -12.76
N ARG A 24 17.11 5.36 -13.43
CA ARG A 24 15.94 6.06 -12.89
C ARG A 24 14.73 5.13 -12.86
N GLU A 25 13.90 5.27 -11.84
CA GLU A 25 12.58 4.62 -11.77
C GLU A 25 11.66 5.26 -12.81
N ILE A 26 11.02 4.41 -13.62
CA ILE A 26 10.10 4.79 -14.71
C ILE A 26 8.72 4.20 -14.50
N GLY A 27 8.59 3.17 -13.66
CA GLY A 27 7.28 2.67 -13.28
C GLY A 27 7.30 1.88 -11.99
N ASN A 28 6.14 1.79 -11.36
CA ASN A 28 5.95 1.17 -10.07
C ASN A 28 4.65 0.38 -10.08
N GLY A 29 4.75 -0.94 -9.94
CA GLY A 29 3.58 -1.81 -10.01
C GLY A 29 3.49 -2.75 -8.82
N PHE A 30 2.28 -2.99 -8.35
CA PHE A 30 2.04 -3.91 -7.24
C PHE A 30 0.66 -4.54 -7.30
N SER A 31 0.53 -5.71 -6.67
CA SER A 31 -0.79 -6.25 -6.34
C SER A 31 -1.40 -5.37 -5.25
N GLU A 32 -2.59 -4.86 -5.50
CA GLU A 32 -3.29 -3.95 -4.60
C GLU A 32 -3.67 -4.67 -3.31
N LEU A 33 -3.47 -4.00 -2.17
CA LEU A 33 -4.03 -4.47 -0.90
C LEU A 33 -5.55 -4.24 -0.93
N ASN A 34 -6.31 -5.32 -0.97
CA ASN A 34 -7.77 -5.29 -1.01
C ASN A 34 -8.43 -5.76 0.30
N ASP A 35 -7.64 -6.02 1.34
CA ASP A 35 -8.12 -6.31 2.69
C ASP A 35 -8.29 -4.99 3.46
N ALA A 36 -9.54 -4.66 3.81
CA ALA A 36 -9.88 -3.40 4.46
C ALA A 36 -9.29 -3.28 5.87
N GLU A 37 -9.23 -4.38 6.64
CA GLU A 37 -8.70 -4.38 8.01
C GLU A 37 -7.18 -4.19 8.00
N ASP A 38 -6.46 -4.89 7.11
CA ASP A 38 -5.01 -4.69 6.94
C ASP A 38 -4.71 -3.27 6.43
N GLN A 39 -5.51 -2.75 5.50
CA GLN A 39 -5.33 -1.38 5.01
C GLN A 39 -5.56 -0.33 6.11
N ALA A 40 -6.60 -0.50 6.94
CA ALA A 40 -6.87 0.37 8.08
C ALA A 40 -5.71 0.36 9.09
N GLN A 41 -5.22 -0.82 9.46
CA GLN A 41 -4.07 -0.94 10.38
C GLN A 41 -2.83 -0.24 9.83
N ARG A 42 -2.54 -0.40 8.54
CA ARG A 42 -1.39 0.26 7.91
C ARG A 42 -1.55 1.78 7.84
N PHE A 43 -2.76 2.30 7.68
CA PHE A 43 -3.00 3.73 7.79
C PHE A 43 -2.80 4.23 9.23
N LEU A 44 -3.20 3.49 10.25
CA LEU A 44 -2.90 3.85 11.65
C LEU A 44 -1.38 3.89 11.91
N ASP A 45 -0.64 2.92 11.36
CA ASP A 45 0.82 2.90 11.47
C ASP A 45 1.46 4.11 10.77
N GLN A 46 0.91 4.53 9.62
CA GLN A 46 1.33 5.74 8.91
C GLN A 46 1.02 7.01 9.70
N VAL A 47 -0.15 7.12 10.33
CA VAL A 47 -0.47 8.24 11.22
C VAL A 47 0.50 8.32 12.40
N ALA A 48 0.82 7.17 13.02
CA ALA A 48 1.80 7.12 14.10
C ALA A 48 3.21 7.55 13.64
N ALA A 49 3.63 7.15 12.43
CA ALA A 49 4.90 7.59 11.83
C ALA A 49 4.90 9.11 11.59
N LYS A 50 3.77 9.65 11.11
CA LYS A 50 3.58 11.08 10.92
C LYS A 50 3.70 11.87 12.20
N ASP A 51 3.03 11.42 13.26
CA ASP A 51 3.11 12.03 14.60
C ASP A 51 4.52 11.96 15.19
N ALA A 52 5.32 10.96 14.76
CA ALA A 52 6.73 10.83 15.10
C ALA A 52 7.68 11.73 14.25
N GLY A 53 7.14 12.50 13.29
CA GLY A 53 7.87 13.49 12.51
C GLY A 53 8.19 13.09 11.06
N ASP A 54 7.54 12.04 10.53
CA ASP A 54 7.63 11.69 9.10
C ASP A 54 6.60 12.50 8.29
N ASP A 55 7.04 13.61 7.70
CA ASP A 55 6.17 14.52 6.91
C ASP A 55 5.66 13.88 5.62
N GLU A 56 6.26 12.78 5.14
CA GLU A 56 5.86 12.06 3.92
C GLU A 56 4.86 10.92 4.20
N ALA A 57 4.61 10.61 5.47
CA ALA A 57 3.68 9.56 5.86
C ALA A 57 2.23 9.88 5.49
N MET A 58 1.49 8.84 5.14
CA MET A 58 0.10 8.96 4.70
C MET A 58 -0.86 9.30 5.85
N PHE A 59 -1.99 9.93 5.52
CA PHE A 59 -3.10 10.12 6.45
C PHE A 59 -4.00 8.88 6.49
N TYR A 60 -4.79 8.75 7.55
CA TYR A 60 -5.89 7.80 7.58
C TYR A 60 -7.04 8.29 6.69
N ASP A 61 -7.43 7.49 5.72
CA ASP A 61 -8.55 7.74 4.81
C ASP A 61 -9.69 6.74 5.11
N GLU A 62 -10.69 7.20 5.86
CA GLU A 62 -11.84 6.38 6.27
C GLU A 62 -12.71 6.01 5.06
N ASP A 63 -12.94 6.93 4.13
CA ASP A 63 -13.75 6.70 2.94
C ASP A 63 -13.12 5.63 2.04
N TYR A 64 -11.79 5.63 1.90
CA TYR A 64 -11.07 4.60 1.16
C TYR A 64 -11.19 3.22 1.82
N VAL A 65 -11.05 3.14 3.15
CA VAL A 65 -11.22 1.87 3.88
C VAL A 65 -12.65 1.35 3.73
N THR A 66 -13.66 2.20 3.91
CA THR A 66 -15.06 1.82 3.70
C THR A 66 -15.32 1.35 2.26
N ALA A 67 -14.67 1.96 1.26
CA ALA A 67 -14.78 1.49 -0.12
C ALA A 67 -14.20 0.07 -0.30
N LEU A 68 -13.10 -0.27 0.39
CA LEU A 68 -12.54 -1.63 0.38
C LEU A 68 -13.46 -2.64 1.05
N GLU A 69 -14.18 -2.27 2.11
CA GLU A 69 -15.16 -3.12 2.80
C GLU A 69 -16.32 -3.55 1.89
N HIS A 70 -16.66 -2.72 0.89
CA HIS A 70 -17.64 -3.08 -0.14
C HIS A 70 -17.12 -4.14 -1.15
N GLY A 71 -15.82 -4.44 -1.11
CA GLY A 71 -15.18 -5.51 -1.87
C GLY A 71 -14.46 -5.01 -3.10
N LEU A 72 -13.14 -4.82 -2.97
CA LEU A 72 -12.23 -4.64 -4.11
C LEU A 72 -11.80 -6.02 -4.65
N PRO A 73 -12.07 -6.34 -5.93
CA PRO A 73 -11.57 -7.57 -6.54
C PRO A 73 -10.03 -7.64 -6.50
N PRO A 74 -9.43 -8.83 -6.59
CA PRO A 74 -7.98 -8.95 -6.76
C PRO A 74 -7.52 -8.09 -7.95
N THR A 75 -6.73 -7.06 -7.65
CA THR A 75 -6.36 -5.99 -8.59
C THR A 75 -4.84 -5.79 -8.54
N ALA A 76 -4.27 -5.33 -9.65
CA ALA A 76 -2.89 -4.87 -9.69
C ALA A 76 -2.85 -3.47 -10.31
N GLY A 77 -2.13 -2.56 -9.67
CA GLY A 77 -1.87 -1.20 -10.14
C GLY A 77 -0.50 -1.10 -10.80
N LEU A 78 -0.37 -0.12 -11.69
CA LEU A 78 0.88 0.29 -12.32
C LEU A 78 0.86 1.80 -12.53
N GLY A 79 1.86 2.49 -12.01
CA GLY A 79 2.16 3.90 -12.26
C GLY A 79 3.41 4.08 -13.11
#